data_AF-A0A1S3WYU3-F1
#
_entry.id   AF-A0A1S3WYU3-F1
#
_cell.length_a   1.000
_cell.length_b   1.000
_cell.length_c   1.000
_cell.angle_alpha   90.00
_cell.angle_beta   90.00
_cell.angle_gamma   90.00
#
_symmetry.space_group_name_H-M   'P 1'
#
loop_
_entity.id
_entity.type
_entity.pdbx_description
1 polymer ?
#
loop_
_entity_poly.entity_id
_entity_poly.type
_entity_poly.pdbx_seq_one_letter_code
_entity_poly.pdbx_strand_id
1 'polypeptide(L)'
;MIHKYCFEALDQTLRDILRFKDASSADKPFGGKTVVLGGDFRQTLHVIAKGSRQDIVNVTLISSYLWTHCDVLNLTKNMRLQRDQLDAHLDELRNFSERILAIADGRIGSSIDGIEKVQIPDDLLISNCDDPILAIIKATYLDFFSHSSDIDYLPQRAILAPTLDIVESINEYMVLLNHSPEKTYFSSYT
;
A
#
# COMPACT_ATOMS: atom_id res chain seq x y z
N MET A 1 -1.07 1.11 8.27
CA MET A 1 -2.38 0.97 8.94
C MET A 1 -2.18 0.82 10.43
N ILE A 2 -3.08 1.40 11.23
CA ILE A 2 -3.01 1.36 12.69
C ILE A 2 -4.35 0.80 13.19
N HIS A 3 -4.30 -0.16 14.12
CA HIS A 3 -5.49 -0.76 14.73
C HIS A 3 -6.27 0.29 15.54
N LYS A 4 -7.61 0.25 15.56
CA LYS A 4 -8.43 1.27 16.26
C LYS A 4 -8.03 1.49 17.72
N TYR A 5 -7.70 0.40 18.42
CA TYR A 5 -7.24 0.44 19.82
C TYR A 5 -6.00 1.29 20.05
N CYS A 6 -5.13 1.49 19.06
CA CYS A 6 -4.02 2.42 19.22
C CYS A 6 -4.51 3.88 19.32
N PHE A 7 -5.55 4.25 18.56
CA PHE A 7 -6.15 5.58 18.64
C PHE A 7 -6.95 5.75 19.94
N GLU A 8 -7.70 4.73 20.33
CA GLU A 8 -8.48 4.74 21.58
C GLU A 8 -7.57 4.76 22.82
N ALA A 9 -6.46 4.02 22.79
CA ALA A 9 -5.45 4.08 23.85
C ALA A 9 -4.78 5.46 23.91
N LEU A 10 -4.48 6.07 22.76
CA LEU A 10 -3.95 7.44 22.71
C LEU A 10 -4.96 8.45 23.26
N ASP A 11 -6.24 8.36 22.88
CA ASP A 11 -7.32 9.19 23.39
C ASP A 11 -7.41 9.11 24.92
N GLN A 12 -7.53 7.88 25.44
CA GLN A 12 -7.61 7.63 26.88
C GLN A 12 -6.39 8.17 27.62
N THR A 13 -5.19 7.91 27.09
CA THR A 13 -3.93 8.40 27.69
C THR A 13 -3.91 9.92 27.78
N LEU A 14 -4.34 10.62 26.73
CA LEU A 14 -4.35 12.09 26.72
C LEU A 14 -5.41 12.65 27.68
N ARG A 15 -6.59 12.05 27.77
CA ARG A 15 -7.62 12.43 28.76
C ARG A 15 -7.09 12.28 30.17
N ASP A 16 -6.45 11.15 30.48
CA ASP A 16 -5.94 10.85 31.82
C ASP A 16 -4.79 11.76 32.24
N ILE A 17 -3.91 12.14 31.32
CA ILE A 17 -2.79 13.04 31.61
C ILE A 17 -3.24 14.50 31.70
N LEU A 18 -4.15 14.93 30.82
CA LEU A 18 -4.52 16.35 30.70
C LEU A 18 -5.58 16.80 31.71
N ARG A 19 -6.39 15.88 32.26
CA ARG A 19 -7.42 16.20 33.27
C ARG A 19 -6.88 16.91 34.51
N PHE A 20 -5.61 16.69 34.87
CA PHE A 20 -4.99 17.33 36.02
C PHE A 20 -4.69 18.82 35.80
N LYS A 21 -4.64 19.26 34.54
CA LYS A 21 -4.50 20.68 34.17
C LYS A 21 -5.84 21.34 33.88
N ASP A 22 -6.74 20.62 33.22
CA ASP A 22 -8.09 21.07 32.91
C ASP A 22 -9.04 19.88 33.07
N ALA A 23 -9.90 19.92 34.09
CA ALA A 23 -10.82 18.84 34.42
C ALA A 23 -11.76 18.48 33.25
N SER A 24 -12.10 19.44 32.39
CA SER A 24 -12.94 19.20 31.21
C SER A 24 -12.25 18.35 30.13
N SER A 25 -10.94 18.14 30.23
CA SER A 25 -10.19 17.27 29.32
C SER A 25 -10.60 15.80 29.45
N ALA A 26 -11.18 15.37 30.57
CA ALA A 26 -11.61 13.98 30.75
C ALA A 26 -12.70 13.57 29.75
N ASP A 27 -13.56 14.51 29.37
CA ASP A 27 -14.73 14.26 28.51
C ASP A 27 -14.49 14.65 27.05
N LYS A 28 -13.35 15.27 26.74
CA LYS A 28 -13.01 15.73 25.39
C LYS A 28 -12.16 14.68 24.66
N PRO A 29 -12.45 14.37 23.38
CA PRO A 29 -11.56 13.58 22.54
C PRO A 29 -10.13 14.12 22.57
N PHE A 30 -9.17 13.22 22.70
CA PHE A 30 -7.74 13.43 22.86
C PHE A 30 -7.39 14.46 23.93
N GLY A 31 -8.19 14.55 25.00
CA GLY A 31 -8.02 15.54 26.06
C GLY A 31 -8.14 16.98 25.56
N GLY A 32 -8.96 17.22 24.52
CA GLY A 32 -9.15 18.52 23.90
C GLY A 32 -8.04 18.94 22.93
N LYS A 33 -7.15 18.01 22.53
CA LYS A 33 -6.12 18.29 21.52
C LYS A 33 -6.68 18.13 20.12
N THR A 34 -6.32 19.06 19.24
CA THR A 34 -6.55 18.92 17.81
C THR A 34 -5.64 17.83 17.26
N VAL A 35 -6.24 16.80 16.67
CA VAL A 35 -5.54 15.67 16.05
C VAL A 35 -5.87 15.64 14.57
N VAL A 36 -4.83 15.57 13.73
CA VAL A 36 -4.99 15.42 12.28
C VAL A 36 -4.55 14.02 11.89
N LEU A 37 -5.46 13.27 11.29
CA LEU A 37 -5.23 11.92 10.82
C LEU A 37 -5.08 11.95 9.30
N GLY A 38 -3.93 11.53 8.80
CA GLY A 38 -3.65 11.44 7.37
C GLY A 38 -3.58 9.97 6.93
N GLY A 39 -4.25 9.65 5.83
CA GLY A 39 -4.22 8.31 5.24
C GLY A 39 -5.09 8.22 4.00
N ASP A 40 -4.99 7.09 3.30
CA ASP A 40 -5.89 6.74 2.20
C ASP A 40 -6.61 5.45 2.56
N PHE A 41 -7.92 5.53 2.81
CA PHE A 41 -8.76 4.40 3.20
C PHE A 41 -8.99 3.38 2.06
N ARG A 42 -8.58 3.72 0.83
CA ARG A 42 -8.60 2.80 -0.31
C ARG A 42 -7.33 1.94 -0.40
N GLN A 43 -6.38 2.13 0.50
CA GLN A 43 -5.22 1.24 0.63
C GLN A 43 -5.65 -0.11 1.23
N THR A 44 -4.72 -1.06 1.27
CA THR A 44 -4.91 -2.39 1.87
C THR A 44 -5.58 -2.28 3.24
N LEU A 45 -6.59 -3.12 3.50
CA LEU A 45 -7.28 -3.25 4.79
C LEU A 45 -6.43 -4.01 5.82
N HIS A 46 -6.79 -3.87 7.11
CA HIS A 46 -6.08 -4.53 8.21
C HIS A 46 -6.02 -6.03 8.00
N VAL A 47 -4.83 -6.60 8.19
CA VAL A 47 -4.64 -8.05 8.13
C VAL A 47 -5.02 -8.63 9.48
N ILE A 48 -6.16 -9.34 9.53
CA ILE A 48 -6.55 -10.17 10.66
C ILE A 48 -6.44 -11.62 10.23
N ALA A 49 -5.46 -12.34 10.79
CA ALA A 49 -5.27 -13.74 10.48
C ALA A 49 -6.53 -14.54 10.84
N LYS A 50 -7.10 -15.25 9.85
CA LYS A 50 -8.36 -16.00 9.98
C LYS A 50 -9.58 -15.14 10.38
N GLY A 51 -9.49 -13.82 10.24
CA GLY A 51 -10.59 -12.91 10.51
C GLY A 51 -11.62 -12.89 9.38
N SER A 52 -12.87 -12.68 9.74
CA SER A 52 -13.95 -12.39 8.81
C SER A 52 -13.85 -10.95 8.27
N ARG A 53 -14.65 -10.63 7.24
CA ARG A 53 -14.78 -9.24 6.76
C ARG A 53 -15.26 -8.31 7.88
N GLN A 54 -16.15 -8.78 8.74
CA GLN A 54 -16.66 -8.03 9.89
C GLN A 54 -15.53 -7.74 10.89
N ASP A 55 -14.65 -8.70 11.15
CA ASP A 55 -13.50 -8.49 12.02
C ASP A 55 -12.58 -7.41 11.46
N ILE A 56 -12.31 -7.45 10.15
CA ILE A 56 -11.46 -6.45 9.48
C ILE A 56 -12.07 -5.06 9.60
N VAL A 57 -13.37 -4.91 9.36
CA VAL A 57 -14.05 -3.61 9.52
C VAL A 57 -13.99 -3.16 10.99
N ASN A 58 -14.25 -4.06 11.93
CA ASN A 58 -14.30 -3.76 13.36
C ASN A 58 -13.00 -3.21 13.93
N VAL A 59 -11.84 -3.46 13.31
CA VAL A 59 -10.54 -2.94 13.78
C VAL A 59 -10.15 -1.61 13.12
N THR A 60 -10.95 -1.13 12.15
CA THR A 60 -10.72 0.17 11.52
C THR A 60 -11.09 1.32 12.45
N LEU A 61 -10.48 2.48 12.22
CA LEU A 61 -10.82 3.71 12.93
C LEU A 61 -12.30 4.08 12.76
N ILE A 62 -12.89 3.76 11.61
CA ILE A 62 -14.30 4.06 11.31
C ILE A 62 -15.25 3.33 12.28
N SER A 63 -14.83 2.19 12.83
CA SER A 63 -15.57 1.44 13.85
C SER A 63 -15.21 1.83 15.30
N SER A 64 -14.47 2.92 15.50
CA SER A 64 -14.18 3.48 16.82
C SER A 64 -15.21 4.52 17.23
N TYR A 65 -15.42 4.68 18.54
CA TYR A 65 -16.23 5.79 19.07
C TYR A 65 -15.63 7.17 18.73
N LEU A 66 -14.34 7.24 18.38
CA LEU A 66 -13.68 8.47 17.99
C LEU A 66 -14.16 8.99 16.64
N TRP A 67 -14.64 8.12 15.75
CA TRP A 67 -15.02 8.49 14.38
C TRP A 67 -16.14 9.53 14.33
N THR A 68 -17.07 9.49 15.29
CA THR A 68 -18.17 10.48 15.38
C THR A 68 -17.70 11.90 15.65
N HIS A 69 -16.45 12.08 16.07
CA HIS A 69 -15.82 13.37 16.36
C HIS A 69 -14.88 13.82 15.24
N CYS A 70 -14.78 13.06 14.14
CA CYS A 70 -13.88 13.35 13.03
C CYS A 70 -14.59 14.13 11.92
N ASP A 71 -14.02 15.26 11.52
CA ASP A 71 -14.35 15.92 10.27
C ASP A 71 -13.53 15.33 9.13
N VAL A 72 -14.20 14.87 8.07
CA VAL A 72 -13.53 14.25 6.92
C VAL A 72 -13.20 15.30 5.87
N LEU A 73 -11.91 15.48 5.60
CA LEU A 73 -11.39 16.37 4.56
C LEU A 73 -10.75 15.54 3.45
N ASN A 74 -11.20 15.74 2.21
CA ASN A 74 -10.73 14.99 1.05
C ASN A 74 -9.75 15.80 0.21
N LEU A 75 -8.55 15.27 -0.03
CA LEU A 75 -7.61 15.81 -1.00
C LEU A 75 -7.94 15.26 -2.39
N THR A 76 -8.34 16.13 -3.31
CA THR A 76 -8.79 15.74 -4.66
C THR A 76 -7.73 15.92 -5.75
N LYS A 77 -6.67 16.69 -5.46
CA LYS A 77 -5.62 17.01 -6.44
C LYS A 77 -4.47 15.99 -6.35
N ASN A 78 -4.28 15.20 -7.40
CA ASN A 78 -3.15 14.26 -7.49
C ASN A 78 -1.85 14.98 -7.86
N MET A 79 -1.04 15.31 -6.85
CA MET A 79 0.24 16.00 -7.06
C MET A 79 1.32 15.12 -7.70
N ARG A 80 1.18 13.78 -7.68
CA ARG A 80 2.18 12.86 -8.29
C ARG A 80 2.21 12.98 -9.82
N LEU A 81 1.10 13.39 -10.43
CA LEU A 81 0.98 13.57 -11.87
C LEU A 81 1.41 14.97 -12.33
N GLN A 82 1.73 15.88 -11.40
CA GLN A 82 2.11 17.27 -11.72
C GLN A 82 3.61 17.40 -12.00
N ARG A 83 4.16 16.59 -12.92
CA ARG A 83 5.53 16.76 -13.41
C ARG A 83 5.54 17.63 -14.67
N ASP A 84 6.62 18.41 -14.84
CA ASP A 84 6.92 19.23 -16.03
C ASP A 84 7.21 18.37 -17.29
N GLN A 85 6.33 17.43 -17.64
CA GLN A 85 6.49 16.58 -18.82
C GLN A 85 5.67 17.11 -19.99
N LEU A 86 6.33 17.23 -21.15
CA LEU A 86 5.75 17.64 -22.43
C LEU A 86 4.42 16.92 -22.72
N ASP A 87 3.47 17.69 -23.26
CA ASP A 87 2.03 17.42 -23.41
C ASP A 87 1.60 16.05 -23.95
N ALA A 88 2.46 15.31 -24.67
CA ALA A 88 2.03 14.11 -25.41
C ALA A 88 1.66 12.89 -24.53
N HIS A 89 2.27 12.72 -23.35
CA HIS A 89 1.98 11.58 -22.45
C HIS A 89 1.10 11.94 -21.25
N LEU A 90 0.74 13.21 -21.09
CA LEU A 90 -0.07 13.65 -19.95
C LEU A 90 -1.50 13.11 -20.01
N ASP A 91 -2.08 13.00 -21.21
CA ASP A 91 -3.44 12.48 -21.37
C ASP A 91 -3.54 10.97 -21.07
N GLU A 92 -2.57 10.18 -21.52
CA GLU A 92 -2.47 8.75 -21.20
C GLU A 92 -2.29 8.54 -19.69
N LEU A 93 -1.37 9.29 -19.08
CA LEU A 93 -1.11 9.24 -17.64
C LEU A 93 -2.32 9.66 -16.82
N ARG A 94 -3.06 10.70 -17.26
CA ARG A 94 -4.30 11.14 -16.63
C ARG A 94 -5.37 10.05 -16.72
N ASN A 95 -5.59 9.48 -17.90
CA ASN A 95 -6.56 8.41 -18.11
C ASN A 95 -6.23 7.18 -17.24
N PHE A 96 -4.95 6.77 -17.20
CA PHE A 96 -4.49 5.71 -16.31
C PHE A 96 -4.79 6.03 -14.84
N SER A 97 -4.46 7.23 -14.36
CA SER A 97 -4.76 7.61 -12.98
C SER A 97 -6.25 7.66 -12.66
N GLU A 98 -7.09 8.16 -13.58
CA GLU A 98 -8.54 8.21 -13.40
C GLU A 98 -9.13 6.80 -13.32
N ARG A 99 -8.62 5.88 -14.14
CA ARG A 99 -9.01 4.48 -14.10
C ARG A 99 -8.62 3.79 -12.79
N ILE A 100 -7.40 3.99 -12.30
CA ILE A 100 -6.96 3.46 -10.99
C ILE A 100 -7.83 4.04 -9.86
N LEU A 101 -8.13 5.34 -9.91
CA LEU A 101 -9.01 6.00 -8.95
C LEU A 101 -10.41 5.40 -8.95
N ALA A 102 -10.97 5.14 -10.13
CA ALA A 102 -12.30 4.56 -10.25
C ALA A 102 -12.37 3.09 -9.81
N ILE A 103 -11.28 2.32 -9.96
CA ILE A 103 -11.13 0.99 -9.35
C ILE A 103 -11.11 1.12 -7.81
N ALA A 104 -10.29 2.02 -7.28
CA ALA A 104 -10.13 2.22 -5.84
C ALA A 104 -11.42 2.72 -5.16
N ASP A 105 -12.25 3.48 -5.88
CA ASP A 105 -13.56 3.94 -5.42
C ASP A 105 -14.68 2.91 -5.65
N GLY A 106 -14.38 1.71 -6.19
CA GLY A 106 -15.37 0.67 -6.47
C GLY A 106 -16.36 1.01 -7.59
N ARG A 107 -16.01 1.96 -8.48
CA ARG A 107 -16.86 2.38 -9.61
C ARG A 107 -16.64 1.53 -10.86
N ILE A 108 -15.51 0.83 -10.93
CA ILE A 108 -15.15 -0.07 -12.04
C ILE A 108 -15.02 -1.48 -11.48
N GLY A 109 -15.82 -2.38 -12.04
CA GLY A 109 -15.82 -3.80 -11.72
C GLY A 109 -17.16 -4.40 -12.13
N SER A 110 -17.15 -5.52 -12.84
CA SER A 110 -18.39 -6.27 -13.10
C SER A 110 -18.56 -7.33 -12.01
N SER A 111 -19.75 -7.38 -11.40
CA SER A 111 -20.11 -8.51 -10.54
C SER A 111 -20.42 -9.72 -11.42
N ILE A 112 -19.44 -10.61 -11.53
CA ILE A 112 -19.64 -11.95 -12.08
C ILE A 112 -19.43 -12.87 -10.88
N ASP A 113 -20.50 -13.54 -10.45
CA ASP A 113 -20.53 -14.47 -9.30
C ASP A 113 -20.38 -13.81 -7.92
N GLY A 114 -20.72 -12.52 -7.78
CA GLY A 114 -20.58 -11.79 -6.50
C GLY A 114 -19.14 -11.38 -6.17
N ILE A 115 -18.21 -11.55 -7.12
CA ILE A 115 -16.83 -11.07 -7.03
C ILE A 115 -16.66 -9.97 -8.07
N GLU A 116 -16.27 -8.78 -7.63
CA GLU A 116 -15.92 -7.68 -8.53
C GLU A 116 -14.63 -8.03 -9.26
N LYS A 117 -14.71 -8.15 -10.58
CA LYS A 117 -13.54 -8.38 -11.46
C LYS A 117 -13.24 -7.12 -12.24
N VAL A 118 -11.96 -6.78 -12.31
CA VAL A 118 -11.44 -5.66 -13.11
C VAL A 118 -10.64 -6.23 -14.27
N GLN A 119 -10.91 -5.75 -15.49
CA GLN A 119 -10.12 -6.11 -16.65
C GLN A 119 -8.79 -5.34 -16.63
N ILE A 120 -7.67 -6.07 -16.68
CA ILE A 120 -6.33 -5.50 -16.85
C ILE A 120 -6.15 -5.18 -18.34
N PRO A 121 -5.63 -4.00 -18.70
CA PRO A 121 -5.29 -3.66 -20.09
C PRO A 121 -4.30 -4.66 -20.71
N ASP A 122 -4.49 -5.02 -21.97
CA ASP A 122 -3.63 -6.00 -22.66
C ASP A 122 -2.16 -5.54 -22.76
N ASP A 123 -1.92 -4.23 -22.84
CA ASP A 123 -0.59 -3.61 -22.84
C ASP A 123 0.16 -3.76 -21.50
N LEU A 124 -0.55 -4.04 -20.41
CA LEU A 124 0.04 -4.34 -19.11
C LEU A 124 0.24 -5.85 -18.87
N LEU A 125 -0.22 -6.70 -19.79
CA LEU A 125 -0.12 -8.15 -19.66
C LEU A 125 1.16 -8.68 -20.32
N ILE A 126 1.89 -9.50 -19.56
CA ILE A 126 2.97 -10.31 -20.13
C ILE A 126 2.32 -11.56 -20.73
N SER A 127 2.19 -11.58 -22.05
CA SER A 127 1.57 -12.68 -22.80
C SER A 127 2.56 -13.84 -23.00
N ASN A 128 2.05 -15.07 -23.01
CA ASN A 128 2.77 -16.33 -23.33
C ASN A 128 4.06 -16.55 -22.55
N CYS A 129 3.93 -17.34 -21.48
CA CYS A 129 4.98 -17.51 -20.51
C CYS A 129 5.00 -18.95 -19.99
N ASP A 130 6.04 -19.70 -20.37
CA ASP A 130 6.27 -21.05 -19.83
C ASP A 130 6.82 -21.00 -18.39
N ASP A 131 7.62 -19.97 -18.07
CA ASP A 131 8.18 -19.70 -16.74
C ASP A 131 7.82 -18.27 -16.27
N PRO A 132 6.81 -18.12 -15.37
CA PRO A 132 6.31 -16.82 -14.92
C PRO A 132 7.35 -15.98 -14.20
N ILE A 133 8.28 -16.61 -13.48
CA ILE A 133 9.33 -15.90 -12.75
C ILE A 133 10.34 -15.32 -13.74
N LEU A 134 10.79 -16.13 -14.70
CA LEU A 134 11.74 -15.65 -15.70
C LEU A 134 11.12 -14.55 -16.58
N ALA A 135 9.85 -14.68 -16.95
CA ALA A 135 9.18 -13.69 -17.79
C ALA A 135 9.03 -12.33 -17.09
N ILE A 136 8.61 -12.30 -15.81
CA ILE A 136 8.49 -11.03 -15.08
C ILE A 136 9.86 -10.38 -14.84
N ILE A 137 10.90 -11.19 -14.60
CA ILE A 137 12.27 -10.70 -14.47
C ILE A 137 12.74 -10.08 -15.78
N LYS A 138 12.59 -10.76 -16.91
CA LYS A 138 12.99 -10.23 -18.24
C LYS A 138 12.22 -8.98 -18.63
N ALA A 139 10.92 -8.93 -18.33
CA ALA A 139 10.09 -7.77 -18.61
C ALA A 139 10.49 -6.55 -17.76
N THR A 140 10.92 -6.77 -16.52
CA THR A 140 11.28 -5.70 -15.58
C THR A 140 12.73 -5.26 -15.74
N TYR A 141 13.66 -6.22 -15.79
CA TYR A 141 15.11 -6.03 -15.87
C TYR A 141 15.65 -6.52 -17.23
N LEU A 142 15.34 -5.75 -18.29
CA LEU A 142 15.91 -5.96 -19.63
C LEU A 142 17.45 -6.01 -19.56
N ASP A 143 18.02 -7.17 -19.87
CA ASP A 143 19.45 -7.49 -19.77
C ASP A 143 20.09 -7.25 -18.39
N PHE A 144 19.51 -7.86 -17.35
CA PHE A 144 20.06 -7.88 -15.98
C PHE A 144 21.57 -8.14 -15.94
N PHE A 145 22.10 -9.09 -16.71
CA PHE A 145 23.53 -9.43 -16.72
C PHE A 145 24.45 -8.27 -17.12
N SER A 146 23.99 -7.37 -18.00
CA SER A 146 24.79 -6.24 -18.45
C SER A 146 24.75 -5.06 -17.47
N HIS A 147 23.75 -5.01 -16.59
CA HIS A 147 23.51 -3.93 -15.64
C HIS A 147 23.52 -4.40 -14.18
N SER A 148 23.99 -5.62 -13.89
CA SER A 148 23.91 -6.23 -12.55
C SER A 148 24.74 -5.51 -11.49
N SER A 149 25.70 -4.68 -11.92
CA SER A 149 26.52 -3.83 -11.05
C SER A 149 26.20 -2.34 -11.20
N ASP A 150 25.17 -2.00 -11.99
CA ASP A 150 24.77 -0.62 -12.23
C ASP A 150 23.85 -0.12 -11.10
N ILE A 151 24.41 0.77 -10.29
CA ILE A 151 23.77 1.37 -9.12
C ILE A 151 22.65 2.34 -9.52
N ASP A 152 22.68 2.90 -10.73
CA ASP A 152 21.62 3.78 -11.21
C ASP A 152 20.48 2.99 -11.86
N TYR A 153 20.76 1.83 -12.45
CA TYR A 153 19.76 1.00 -13.14
C TYR A 153 18.85 0.20 -12.19
N LEU A 154 19.42 -0.46 -11.18
CA LEU A 154 18.69 -1.40 -10.32
C LEU A 154 17.62 -0.73 -9.45
N PRO A 155 17.87 0.41 -8.78
CA PRO A 155 16.89 1.03 -7.89
C PRO A 155 15.67 1.63 -8.60
N GLN A 156 15.72 1.77 -9.93
CA GLN A 156 14.62 2.33 -10.72
C GLN A 156 13.46 1.34 -10.91
N ARG A 157 13.64 0.08 -10.52
CA ARG A 157 12.74 -1.04 -10.82
C ARG A 157 12.42 -1.82 -9.56
N ALA A 158 11.24 -2.41 -9.53
CA ALA A 158 10.82 -3.32 -8.46
C ALA A 158 9.83 -4.33 -9.02
N ILE A 159 9.89 -5.57 -8.51
CA ILE A 159 8.89 -6.59 -8.76
C ILE A 159 8.06 -6.74 -7.48
N LEU A 160 6.75 -6.57 -7.60
CA LEU A 160 5.81 -6.78 -6.49
C LEU A 160 5.09 -8.11 -6.72
N ALA A 161 5.01 -8.92 -5.67
CA ALA A 161 4.31 -10.19 -5.69
C ALA A 161 3.30 -10.28 -4.53
N PRO A 162 2.21 -11.07 -4.69
CA PRO A 162 1.11 -11.09 -3.73
C PRO A 162 1.46 -11.82 -2.42
N THR A 163 2.43 -12.73 -2.43
CA THR A 163 2.83 -13.52 -1.25
C THR A 163 4.34 -13.49 -1.04
N LEU A 164 4.76 -13.70 0.20
CA LEU A 164 6.18 -13.77 0.55
C LEU A 164 6.87 -14.94 -0.16
N ASP A 165 6.23 -16.11 -0.25
CA ASP A 165 6.80 -17.27 -0.93
C ASP A 165 7.18 -16.99 -2.40
N ILE A 166 6.36 -16.21 -3.12
CA ILE A 166 6.65 -15.80 -4.50
C ILE A 166 7.77 -14.76 -4.51
N VAL A 167 7.78 -13.82 -3.55
CA VAL A 167 8.89 -12.86 -3.38
C VAL A 167 10.20 -13.59 -3.15
N GLU A 168 10.22 -14.60 -2.28
CA GLU A 168 11.39 -15.43 -1.99
C GLU A 168 11.84 -16.17 -3.25
N SER A 169 10.92 -16.82 -3.97
CA SER A 169 11.23 -17.52 -5.23
C SER A 169 11.86 -16.60 -6.28
N ILE A 170 11.34 -15.37 -6.44
CA ILE A 170 11.89 -14.38 -7.37
C ILE A 170 13.27 -13.89 -6.90
N ASN A 171 13.43 -13.61 -5.61
CA ASN A 171 14.69 -13.14 -5.04
C ASN A 171 15.79 -14.20 -5.15
N GLU A 172 15.49 -15.46 -4.84
CA GLU A 172 16.41 -16.59 -5.02
C GLU A 172 16.85 -16.70 -6.47
N TYR A 173 15.92 -16.60 -7.41
CA TYR A 173 16.22 -16.61 -8.84
C TYR A 173 17.15 -15.45 -9.23
N MET A 174 16.85 -14.23 -8.78
CA MET A 174 17.68 -13.04 -9.04
C MET A 174 19.09 -13.16 -8.45
N VAL A 175 19.22 -13.78 -7.26
CA VAL A 175 20.53 -14.05 -6.64
C VAL A 175 21.31 -15.08 -7.46
N LEU A 176 20.68 -16.14 -7.95
CA LEU A 176 21.33 -17.14 -8.80
C LEU A 176 21.83 -16.56 -10.14
N LEU A 177 21.14 -15.54 -10.67
CA LEU A 177 21.59 -14.81 -11.86
C LEU A 177 22.79 -13.88 -11.58
N ASN A 178 23.03 -13.52 -10.33
CA ASN A 178 24.14 -12.64 -9.98
C ASN A 178 25.43 -13.45 -9.79
N HIS A 179 26.45 -13.14 -10.60
CA HIS A 179 27.76 -13.81 -10.53
C HIS A 179 28.72 -13.24 -9.46
N SER A 180 28.25 -12.27 -8.67
CA SER A 180 29.04 -11.68 -7.60
C SER A 180 29.26 -12.67 -6.43
N PRO A 181 30.34 -12.53 -5.64
CA PRO A 181 30.55 -13.37 -4.47
C PRO A 181 29.40 -13.25 -3.47
N GLU A 182 28.86 -14.38 -3.03
CA GLU A 182 27.82 -14.41 -2.00
C GLU A 182 28.37 -14.09 -0.61
N LYS A 183 27.52 -13.51 0.23
CA LYS A 183 27.85 -13.29 1.64
C LYS A 183 26.63 -13.53 2.50
N THR A 184 26.74 -14.50 3.41
CA THR A 184 25.68 -14.87 4.33
C THR A 184 25.82 -14.08 5.64
N TYR A 185 24.72 -13.47 6.07
CA TYR A 185 24.63 -12.76 7.34
C TYR A 185 23.68 -13.50 8.26
N PHE A 186 24.18 -14.01 9.38
CA PHE A 186 23.37 -14.72 10.37
C PHE A 186 22.68 -13.72 11.32
N SER A 187 21.43 -14.01 11.68
CA SER A 187 20.73 -13.23 12.70
C SER A 187 21.40 -13.42 14.07
N SER A 188 21.38 -12.39 14.92
CA SER A 188 21.99 -12.42 16.26
C SER A 188 21.18 -13.20 17.31
N TYR A 189 20.04 -13.79 16.92
CA TYR A 189 19.18 -14.56 17.82
C TYR A 189 19.41 -16.06 17.60
N THR A 190 20.28 -16.63 18.43
CA THR A 190 20.41 -18.08 18.66
C THR A 190 19.81 -18.43 20.01
#